data_AF-A0A8D0L5A8-F1
#
_entry.id   AF-A0A8D0L5A8-F1
#
_cell.length_a   1.000
_cell.length_b   1.000
_cell.length_c   1.000
_cell.angle_alpha   90.00
_cell.angle_beta   90.00
_cell.angle_gamma   90.00
#
_symmetry.space_group_name_H-M   'P 1'
#
loop_
_entity.id
_entity.type
_entity.pdbx_description
1 polymer ?
#
loop_
_entity_poly.entity_id
_entity_poly.type
_entity_poly.pdbx_seq_one_letter_code
_entity_poly.pdbx_strand_id
1 'polypeptide(L)'
;MEVMVVGRAGEVLAPLVCGAGAEDKIGWAFGLGLERLAMILYSIPDIRLFWSEDDRFLEQFRVPHIDQKILFQPLSKYPPVINDISFWIPVEKYIENDFYDLVRSIGGDLVEKVALILIYSVLKTNCYPISNIRHISLTKSTIQASKLFIAS
;
A
#
# COMPACT_ATOMS: atom_id res chain seq x y z
N MET A 1 12.29 -14.61 -5.57
CA MET A 1 10.88 -15.04 -5.65
C MET A 1 10.24 -14.62 -4.34
N GLU A 2 9.52 -13.50 -4.31
CA GLU A 2 8.79 -13.07 -3.10
C GLU A 2 7.61 -14.02 -2.89
N VAL A 3 7.51 -14.58 -1.68
CA VAL A 3 6.35 -15.40 -1.30
C VAL A 3 5.23 -14.45 -0.91
N MET A 4 4.20 -14.35 -1.75
CA MET A 4 3.01 -13.57 -1.42
C MET A 4 2.04 -14.43 -0.61
N VAL A 5 1.86 -14.10 0.67
CA VAL A 5 0.86 -14.73 1.54
C VAL A 5 -0.53 -14.24 1.14
N VAL A 6 -1.40 -15.16 0.73
CA VAL A 6 -2.77 -14.87 0.23
C VAL A 6 -3.87 -15.05 1.27
N GLY A 7 -3.56 -15.66 2.41
CA GLY A 7 -4.53 -15.90 3.45
C GLY A 7 -3.92 -16.58 4.67
N ARG A 8 -4.77 -16.83 5.67
CA ARG A 8 -4.45 -17.61 6.87
C ARG A 8 -5.61 -18.55 7.16
N ALA A 9 -5.30 -19.74 7.65
CA ALA A 9 -6.29 -20.69 8.14
C ALA A 9 -5.80 -21.31 9.44
N GLY A 10 -6.72 -21.68 10.31
CA GLY A 10 -6.40 -22.30 11.59
C GLY A 10 -7.62 -22.78 12.35
N GLU A 11 -7.37 -23.58 13.38
CA GLU A 11 -8.38 -23.93 14.37
C GLU A 11 -8.75 -22.70 15.20
N VAL A 12 -10.03 -22.54 15.49
CA VAL A 12 -10.53 -21.46 16.33
C VAL A 12 -10.24 -21.79 17.79
N LEU A 13 -9.70 -20.81 18.52
CA LEU A 13 -9.38 -20.99 19.93
C LEU A 13 -10.62 -21.37 20.75
N ALA A 14 -10.52 -22.45 21.52
CA ALA A 14 -11.62 -22.97 22.34
C ALA A 14 -12.31 -21.92 23.24
N PRO A 15 -11.60 -20.95 23.88
CA PRO A 15 -12.25 -19.89 24.65
C PRO A 15 -13.20 -19.01 23.83
N LEU A 16 -12.90 -18.75 22.55
CA LEU A 16 -13.77 -17.98 21.65
C LEU A 16 -15.02 -18.78 21.26
N VAL A 17 -14.84 -20.08 21.01
CA VAL A 17 -15.94 -20.99 20.67
C VAL A 17 -16.90 -21.17 21.86
N CYS A 18 -16.36 -21.36 23.07
CA CYS A 18 -17.13 -21.43 24.31
C CYS A 18 -17.81 -20.09 24.64
N GLY A 19 -17.10 -18.97 24.49
CA GLY A 19 -17.67 -17.62 24.68
C GLY A 19 -18.81 -17.28 23.72
N ALA A 20 -18.91 -17.98 22.59
CA ALA A 20 -20.01 -17.87 21.62
C ALA A 20 -21.17 -18.86 21.88
N GLY A 21 -21.11 -19.66 22.96
CA GLY A 21 -22.13 -20.66 23.30
C GLY A 21 -22.06 -21.96 22.49
N ALA A 22 -20.94 -22.24 21.82
CA ALA A 22 -20.73 -23.42 21.00
C ALA A 22 -19.78 -24.43 21.66
N GLU A 23 -19.93 -24.63 22.97
CA GLU A 23 -19.01 -25.34 23.86
C GLU A 23 -18.66 -26.78 23.40
N ASP A 24 -19.61 -27.46 22.76
CA ASP A 24 -19.44 -28.83 22.23
C ASP A 24 -18.97 -28.88 20.77
N LYS A 25 -18.37 -27.80 20.25
CA LYS A 25 -17.93 -27.69 18.85
C LYS A 25 -16.43 -27.39 18.75
N ILE A 26 -15.83 -27.90 17.67
CA ILE A 26 -14.51 -27.51 17.19
C ILE A 26 -14.72 -26.73 15.90
N GLY A 27 -14.05 -25.58 15.77
CA GLY A 27 -14.21 -24.69 14.62
C GLY A 27 -12.90 -24.51 13.87
N TRP A 28 -12.99 -24.34 12.55
CA TRP A 28 -11.89 -23.86 11.71
C TRP A 28 -12.30 -22.52 11.10
N ALA A 29 -11.34 -21.61 11.00
CA ALA A 29 -11.51 -20.34 10.33
C ALA A 29 -10.43 -20.18 9.27
N PHE A 30 -10.81 -19.57 8.15
CA PHE A 30 -9.88 -19.11 7.13
C PHE A 30 -10.24 -17.70 6.70
N GLY A 31 -9.21 -16.90 6.41
CA GLY A 31 -9.32 -15.56 5.87
C GLY A 31 -8.47 -15.47 4.61
N LEU A 32 -9.08 -15.01 3.52
CA LEU A 32 -8.43 -14.83 2.22
C LEU A 32 -8.39 -13.33 1.90
N GLY A 33 -7.24 -12.85 1.44
CA GLY A 33 -7.12 -11.50 0.87
C GLY A 33 -7.52 -11.53 -0.60
N LEU A 34 -8.74 -11.12 -0.93
CA LEU A 34 -9.28 -11.18 -2.29
C LEU A 34 -8.44 -10.36 -3.26
N GLU A 35 -7.95 -9.19 -2.85
CA GLU A 35 -7.10 -8.33 -3.66
C GLU A 35 -5.78 -9.02 -3.99
N ARG A 36 -5.17 -9.70 -3.02
CA ARG A 36 -3.91 -10.44 -3.25
C ARG A 36 -4.11 -11.62 -4.18
N LEU A 37 -5.21 -12.35 -4.01
CA LEU A 37 -5.58 -13.44 -4.92
C LEU A 37 -5.81 -12.93 -6.33
N ALA A 38 -6.57 -11.84 -6.48
CA ALA A 38 -6.85 -11.21 -7.78
C ALA A 38 -5.57 -10.69 -8.45
N MET A 39 -4.66 -10.09 -7.70
CA MET A 39 -3.36 -9.64 -8.22
C MET A 39 -2.54 -10.79 -8.80
N ILE A 40 -2.52 -11.95 -8.15
CA ILE A 40 -1.81 -13.14 -8.66
C ILE A 40 -2.56 -13.74 -9.84
N LEU A 41 -3.87 -13.96 -9.71
CA LEU A 41 -4.69 -14.67 -10.69
C LEU A 41 -4.77 -13.92 -12.02
N TYR A 42 -4.95 -12.60 -11.96
CA TYR A 42 -5.11 -11.75 -13.13
C TYR A 42 -3.82 -11.01 -13.51
N SER A 43 -2.71 -11.23 -12.81
CA SER A 43 -1.42 -10.53 -13.01
C SER A 43 -1.55 -9.01 -12.90
N ILE A 44 -2.39 -8.52 -11.98
CA ILE A 44 -2.58 -7.09 -11.74
C ILE A 44 -1.38 -6.59 -10.91
N PRO A 45 -0.63 -5.57 -11.38
CA PRO A 45 0.63 -5.16 -10.75
C PRO A 45 0.43 -4.26 -9.52
N ASP A 46 -0.75 -3.62 -9.38
CA ASP A 46 -1.00 -2.63 -8.35
C ASP A 46 -2.43 -2.71 -7.79
N ILE A 47 -2.55 -2.69 -6.46
CA ILE A 47 -3.84 -2.75 -5.75
C ILE A 47 -4.71 -1.51 -5.98
N ARG A 48 -4.12 -0.35 -6.28
CA ARG A 48 -4.85 0.89 -6.55
C ARG A 48 -5.77 0.79 -7.76
N LEU A 49 -5.45 -0.12 -8.70
CA LEU A 49 -6.29 -0.36 -9.88
C LEU A 49 -7.70 -0.86 -9.51
N PHE A 50 -7.87 -1.54 -8.36
CA PHE A 50 -9.19 -1.96 -7.89
C PHE A 50 -10.10 -0.78 -7.48
N TRP A 51 -9.52 0.38 -7.18
CA TRP A 51 -10.23 1.61 -6.84
C TRP A 51 -10.30 2.60 -8.01
N SER A 52 -9.80 2.20 -9.18
CA SER A 52 -9.81 3.05 -10.37
C SER A 52 -11.16 2.98 -11.07
N GLU A 53 -11.72 4.14 -11.41
CA GLU A 53 -12.91 4.27 -12.27
C GLU A 53 -12.56 4.28 -13.77
N ASP A 54 -11.35 3.87 -14.16
CA ASP A 54 -10.93 3.82 -15.56
C ASP A 54 -11.64 2.68 -16.30
N ASP A 55 -12.51 3.03 -17.25
CA ASP A 55 -13.25 2.06 -18.06
C ASP A 55 -12.31 1.05 -18.75
N ARG A 56 -11.09 1.45 -19.13
CA ARG A 56 -10.12 0.55 -19.77
C ARG A 56 -9.66 -0.58 -18.85
N PHE A 57 -9.71 -0.38 -17.53
CA PHE A 57 -9.50 -1.43 -16.54
C PHE A 57 -10.78 -2.28 -16.43
N LEU A 58 -11.92 -1.63 -16.18
CA LEU A 58 -13.19 -2.30 -15.89
C LEU A 58 -13.68 -3.19 -17.04
N GLU A 59 -13.49 -2.75 -18.29
CA GLU A 59 -13.88 -3.50 -19.48
C GLU A 59 -13.13 -4.83 -19.63
N GLN A 60 -11.88 -4.93 -19.15
CA GLN A 60 -11.10 -6.18 -19.22
C GLN A 60 -11.70 -7.31 -18.40
N PHE A 61 -12.54 -6.98 -17.40
CA PHE A 61 -13.18 -7.93 -16.50
C PHE A 61 -14.67 -8.14 -16.79
N ARG A 62 -15.25 -7.45 -17.78
CA ARG A 62 -16.63 -7.68 -18.26
C ARG A 62 -16.65 -8.89 -19.19
N VAL A 63 -16.75 -10.08 -18.60
CA VAL A 63 -16.76 -11.37 -19.32
C VAL A 63 -18.15 -12.02 -19.30
N PRO A 64 -18.52 -12.80 -20.34
CA PRO A 64 -19.78 -13.54 -20.38
C PRO A 64 -19.84 -14.70 -19.37
N HIS A 65 -18.69 -15.25 -18.96
CA HIS A 65 -18.59 -16.38 -18.03
C HIS A 65 -17.52 -16.14 -16.95
N ILE A 66 -17.81 -16.50 -15.69
CA ILE A 66 -16.94 -16.27 -14.53
C ILE A 66 -15.62 -17.06 -14.58
N ASP A 67 -15.60 -18.20 -15.27
CA ASP A 67 -14.43 -19.09 -15.36
C ASP A 67 -13.45 -18.67 -16.47
N GLN A 68 -13.76 -17.61 -17.20
CA GLN A 68 -12.91 -17.12 -18.27
C GLN A 68 -11.57 -16.63 -17.69
N LYS A 69 -10.48 -17.22 -18.17
CA LYS A 69 -9.14 -16.80 -17.77
C LYS A 69 -8.84 -15.42 -18.35
N ILE A 70 -8.69 -14.43 -17.47
CA ILE A 70 -8.33 -13.06 -17.82
C ILE A 70 -6.87 -12.83 -17.44
N LEU A 71 -6.12 -12.15 -18.30
CA LEU A 71 -4.79 -11.63 -17.98
C LEU A 71 -4.81 -10.13 -18.20
N PHE A 72 -4.58 -9.38 -17.12
CA PHE A 72 -4.59 -7.92 -17.14
C PHE A 72 -3.57 -7.39 -18.15
N GLN A 73 -4.01 -6.47 -18.99
CA GLN A 73 -3.17 -5.72 -19.90
C GLN A 73 -2.86 -4.34 -19.29
N PRO A 74 -1.56 -4.02 -19.07
CA PRO A 74 -1.16 -2.75 -18.50
C PRO A 74 -1.68 -1.53 -19.28
N LEU A 75 -2.19 -0.54 -18.54
CA LEU A 75 -2.82 0.68 -19.10
C LEU A 75 -1.84 1.85 -19.33
N SER A 76 -0.56 1.69 -18.98
CA SER A 76 0.38 2.81 -18.86
C SER A 76 0.71 3.48 -20.20
N LYS A 77 0.55 4.81 -20.25
CA LYS A 77 0.99 5.67 -21.35
C LYS A 77 2.34 6.33 -21.12
N TYR A 78 2.85 6.43 -19.88
CA TYR A 78 3.98 7.30 -19.54
C TYR A 78 4.86 6.77 -18.40
N PRO A 79 6.15 7.14 -18.37
CA PRO A 79 7.08 6.71 -17.32
C PRO A 79 6.75 7.35 -15.95
N PRO A 80 7.06 6.67 -14.83
CA PRO A 80 6.87 7.20 -13.49
C PRO A 80 7.85 8.36 -13.21
N VAL A 81 7.44 9.28 -12.33
CA VAL A 81 8.28 10.41 -11.89
C VAL A 81 8.73 10.16 -10.45
N ILE A 82 10.03 10.30 -10.21
CA ILE A 82 10.65 10.10 -8.89
C ILE A 82 11.05 11.45 -8.31
N ASN A 83 10.56 11.76 -7.11
CA ASN A 83 10.92 12.97 -6.36
C ASN A 83 11.43 12.60 -4.97
N ASP A 84 12.55 13.19 -4.57
CA ASP A 84 13.11 12.99 -3.24
C ASP A 84 12.75 14.15 -2.30
N ILE A 85 12.44 13.83 -1.04
CA ILE A 85 12.13 14.79 0.01
C ILE A 85 12.96 14.47 1.25
N SER A 86 13.56 15.49 1.85
CA SER A 86 14.27 15.37 3.13
C SER A 86 13.78 16.38 4.14
N PHE A 87 13.59 15.94 5.38
CA PHE A 87 13.17 16.82 6.47
C PHE A 87 13.74 16.38 7.82
N TRP A 88 13.84 17.35 8.73
CA TRP A 88 14.29 17.16 10.10
C TRP A 88 13.14 16.70 10.98
N ILE A 89 13.43 15.76 11.87
CA ILE A 89 12.43 15.15 12.75
C ILE A 89 12.93 15.19 14.21
N PRO A 90 12.07 15.60 15.17
CA PRO A 90 12.36 15.50 16.59
C PRO A 90 12.39 14.02 17.02
N VAL A 91 13.41 13.64 17.80
CA VAL A 91 13.68 12.23 18.15
C VAL A 91 12.55 11.52 18.89
N GLU A 92 11.69 12.26 19.61
CA GLU A 92 10.73 11.67 20.54
C GLU A 92 9.28 11.59 20.02
N LYS A 93 8.96 12.19 18.86
CA LYS A 93 7.54 12.40 18.45
C LYS A 93 7.21 11.99 17.01
N TYR A 94 7.91 11.03 16.43
CA TYR A 94 7.67 10.64 15.05
C TYR A 94 7.26 9.18 14.89
N ILE A 95 6.08 8.98 14.33
CA ILE A 95 5.57 7.68 13.90
C ILE A 95 5.59 7.69 12.36
N GLU A 96 6.19 6.67 11.75
CA GLU A 96 6.33 6.60 10.28
C GLU A 96 4.99 6.62 9.55
N ASN A 97 3.96 6.03 10.17
CA ASN A 97 2.61 6.00 9.61
C ASN A 97 1.99 7.40 9.48
N ASP A 98 2.31 8.34 10.37
CA ASP A 98 1.79 9.71 10.27
C ASP A 98 2.24 10.38 8.97
N PHE A 99 3.47 10.09 8.54
CA PHE A 99 3.98 10.58 7.26
C PHE A 99 3.31 9.88 6.07
N TYR A 100 3.11 8.56 6.14
CA TYR A 100 2.39 7.84 5.08
C TYR A 100 0.94 8.34 4.95
N ASP A 101 0.28 8.66 6.06
CA ASP A 101 -1.07 9.20 6.08
C ASP A 101 -1.11 10.63 5.53
N LEU A 102 -0.11 11.47 5.86
CA LEU A 102 0.04 12.80 5.26
C LEU A 102 0.24 12.72 3.74
N VAL A 103 1.11 11.82 3.28
CA VAL A 103 1.37 11.60 1.85
C VAL A 103 0.12 11.11 1.14
N ARG A 104 -0.67 10.22 1.75
CA ARG A 104 -1.97 9.78 1.20
C ARG A 104 -3.00 10.90 1.18
N SER A 105 -3.06 11.74 2.22
CA SER A 105 -3.98 12.87 2.31
C SER A 105 -3.75 13.91 1.21
N ILE A 106 -2.48 14.22 0.92
CA ILE A 106 -2.12 15.23 -0.11
C ILE A 106 -2.04 14.60 -1.51
N GLY A 107 -1.39 13.44 -1.61
CA GLY A 107 -1.06 12.81 -2.89
C GLY A 107 -2.11 11.83 -3.42
N GLY A 108 -3.00 11.32 -2.55
CA GLY A 108 -4.00 10.31 -2.91
C GLY A 108 -3.40 9.14 -3.69
N ASP A 109 -4.08 8.75 -4.76
CA ASP A 109 -3.67 7.65 -5.64
C ASP A 109 -2.54 8.02 -6.62
N LEU A 110 -2.07 9.28 -6.60
CA LEU A 110 -0.94 9.70 -7.44
C LEU A 110 0.39 9.16 -6.91
N VAL A 111 0.49 8.79 -5.64
CA VAL A 111 1.72 8.25 -5.06
C VAL A 111 1.67 6.72 -5.13
N GLU A 112 2.61 6.13 -5.87
CA GLU A 112 2.71 4.67 -6.03
C GLU A 112 3.49 4.03 -4.90
N LYS A 113 4.62 4.67 -4.57
CA LYS A 113 5.58 4.12 -3.63
C LYS A 113 6.25 5.24 -2.85
N VAL A 114 6.32 5.04 -1.55
CA VAL A 114 7.12 5.82 -0.62
C VAL A 114 8.22 4.91 -0.10
N ALA A 115 9.47 5.26 -0.35
CA ALA A 115 10.61 4.49 0.09
C ALA A 115 11.52 5.36 0.95
N LEU A 116 11.72 4.97 2.20
CA LEU A 116 12.77 5.54 3.02
C LEU A 116 14.13 5.11 2.45
N ILE A 117 14.93 6.08 2.02
CA ILE A 117 16.27 5.83 1.48
C ILE A 117 17.29 5.81 2.61
N LEU A 118 17.29 6.86 3.44
CA LEU A 118 18.33 7.06 4.44
C LEU A 118 17.77 7.77 5.67
N ILE A 119 18.28 7.37 6.85
CA ILE A 119 18.18 8.15 8.08
C ILE A 119 19.59 8.48 8.53
N TYR A 120 19.82 9.73 8.92
CA TYR A 120 21.05 10.11 9.59
C TYR A 120 20.77 11.01 10.79
N SER A 121 21.55 10.80 11.86
CA SER A 121 21.46 11.57 13.10
C SER A 121 22.53 12.66 13.10
N VAL A 122 22.13 13.90 13.36
CA VAL A 122 23.08 15.02 13.50
C VAL A 122 23.11 15.47 14.95
N LEU A 123 24.30 15.47 15.54
CA LEU A 123 24.59 16.11 16.82
C LEU A 123 24.84 17.59 16.57
N LYS A 124 23.90 18.48 16.91
CA LYS A 124 24.16 19.92 16.92
C LYS A 124 24.82 20.30 18.23
N THR A 125 26.06 20.79 18.16
CA THR A 125 26.75 21.37 19.31
C THR A 125 26.01 22.64 19.75
N ASN A 126 25.65 22.66 21.03
CA ASN A 126 25.25 23.79 21.88
C ASN A 126 23.78 24.14 22.20
N CYS A 127 22.72 23.79 21.46
CA CYS A 127 21.37 24.28 21.91
C CYS A 127 20.13 23.41 21.60
N TYR A 128 20.21 22.26 20.94
CA TYR A 128 19.01 21.47 20.62
C TYR A 128 19.27 19.96 20.76
N PRO A 129 18.24 19.16 21.11
CA PRO A 129 18.37 17.70 21.15
C PRO A 129 18.79 17.15 19.77
N ILE A 130 19.34 15.93 19.77
CA ILE A 130 19.67 15.16 18.57
C ILE A 130 18.47 15.24 17.61
N SER A 131 18.74 15.45 16.33
CA SER A 131 17.69 15.48 15.30
C SER A 131 18.05 14.49 14.19
N ASN A 132 17.04 13.77 13.73
CA ASN A 132 17.19 12.83 12.63
C ASN A 132 16.71 13.50 11.35
N ILE A 133 17.50 13.39 10.28
CA ILE A 133 17.03 13.66 8.93
C ILE A 133 16.62 12.35 8.31
N ARG A 134 15.44 12.36 7.68
CA ARG A 134 15.00 11.27 6.81
C ARG A 134 15.02 11.76 5.36
N HIS A 135 15.65 10.99 4.50
CA HIS A 135 15.59 11.14 3.05
C HIS A 135 14.65 10.08 2.48
N ILE A 136 13.59 10.51 1.81
CA ILE A 136 12.52 9.65 1.33
C ILE A 136 12.34 9.90 -0.16
N SER A 137 12.20 8.82 -0.93
CA SER A 137 11.83 8.87 -2.34
C SER A 137 10.35 8.62 -2.51
N LEU A 138 9.72 9.44 -3.35
CA LEU A 138 8.32 9.31 -3.78
C LEU A 138 8.29 8.97 -5.27
N THR A 139 7.72 7.81 -5.61
CA THR A 139 7.39 7.47 -6.99
C THR A 139 5.93 7.86 -7.25
N LYS A 140 5.70 8.69 -8.27
CA LYS A 140 4.37 9.18 -8.64
C LYS A 140 3.88 8.54 -9.95
N SER A 141 2.61 8.16 -9.97
CA SER A 141 1.88 7.68 -11.15
C SER A 141 1.56 8.85 -12.08
N THR A 142 1.68 8.61 -13.38
CA THR A 142 1.65 9.69 -14.39
C THR A 142 0.24 10.16 -14.76
N ILE A 143 -0.81 9.67 -14.09
CA ILE A 143 -2.20 9.90 -14.48
C ILE A 143 -2.62 11.39 -14.32
N GLN A 144 -1.95 12.18 -13.47
CA GLN A 144 -2.20 13.65 -13.36
C GLN A 144 -0.96 14.48 -12.98
N ALA A 145 0.25 14.06 -13.37
CA ALA A 145 1.50 14.71 -12.94
C ALA A 145 1.67 16.19 -13.37
N SER A 146 0.78 16.73 -14.22
CA SER A 146 0.81 18.14 -14.67
C SER A 146 0.06 19.14 -13.78
N LYS A 147 -0.59 18.71 -12.67
CA LYS A 147 -1.33 19.64 -11.78
C LYS A 147 -0.66 19.94 -10.44
N LEU A 148 0.42 19.23 -10.06
CA LEU A 148 1.07 19.41 -8.76
C LEU A 148 2.51 19.91 -8.90
N PHE A 149 2.69 21.00 -9.66
CA PHE A 149 3.88 21.84 -9.66
C PHE A 149 3.42 23.30 -9.62
N ILE A 150 3.49 23.89 -8.42
CA ILE A 150 3.80 25.29 -8.06
C ILE A 150 3.32 25.44 -6.60
N ALA A 151 4.25 25.37 -5.66
CA ALA A 151 4.31 26.17 -4.42
C ALA A 151 5.40 25.59 -3.50
N SER A 152 6.65 25.89 -3.81
CA SER A 152 7.75 26.03 -2.85
C SER A 152 8.91 26.74 -3.53
#